data_AF-A0A2K3J953-F1
#
_entry.id   AF-A0A2K3J953-F1
#
_cell.length_a   1.000
_cell.length_b   1.000
_cell.length_c   1.000
_cell.angle_alpha   90.00
_cell.angle_beta   90.00
_cell.angle_gamma   90.00
#
_symmetry.space_group_name_H-M   'P 1'
#
loop_
_entity.id
_entity.type
_entity.pdbx_description
1 polymer ?
#
loop_
_entity_poly.entity_id
_entity_poly.type
_entity_poly.pdbx_seq_one_letter_code
_entity_poly.pdbx_strand_id
1 'polypeptide(L)'
;MFEPHEGTLQLKHKFQKAYEWLEKSGRSELKTNRGTDFVAQAEITQKGPHTGEKVIRFMQDGKEYARAYECCWGRYYNCNRTRIGMYCSSLDGVLN
;
A
#
# COMPACT_ATOMS: atom_id res chain seq x y z
N MET A 1 0.78 -21.68 2.91
CA MET A 1 1.52 -20.47 2.48
C MET A 1 0.59 -19.69 1.57
N PHE A 2 0.52 -18.37 1.65
CA PHE A 2 -0.38 -17.58 0.80
C PHE A 2 0.25 -17.32 -0.56
N GLU A 3 -0.57 -17.28 -1.60
CA GLU A 3 -0.12 -16.99 -2.96
C GLU A 3 0.05 -15.48 -3.21
N PRO A 4 0.90 -15.08 -4.17
CA PRO A 4 0.96 -13.70 -4.63
C PRO A 4 -0.44 -13.21 -5.04
N HIS A 5 -0.82 -12.02 -4.58
CA HIS A 5 -2.15 -11.45 -4.86
C HIS A 5 -3.34 -12.26 -4.34
N GLU A 6 -3.13 -13.20 -3.41
CA GLU A 6 -4.22 -13.98 -2.88
C GLU A 6 -5.27 -13.11 -2.19
N GLY A 7 -6.55 -13.44 -2.45
CA GLY A 7 -7.70 -12.80 -1.84
C GLY A 7 -8.05 -11.42 -2.41
N THR A 8 -9.34 -11.09 -2.34
CA THR A 8 -9.89 -9.83 -2.86
C THR A 8 -10.35 -8.95 -1.71
N LEU A 9 -9.99 -7.68 -1.80
CA LEU A 9 -10.33 -6.63 -0.86
C LEU A 9 -11.13 -5.55 -1.59
N GLN A 10 -12.33 -5.25 -1.08
CA GLN A 10 -13.16 -4.19 -1.62
C GLN A 10 -12.63 -2.84 -1.13
N LEU A 11 -12.10 -2.05 -2.05
CA LEU A 11 -11.62 -0.68 -1.82
C LEU A 11 -12.48 0.27 -2.65
N LYS A 12 -12.75 1.45 -2.11
CA LYS A 12 -13.60 2.46 -2.76
C LYS A 12 -12.87 3.11 -3.93
N HIS A 13 -11.57 3.28 -3.81
CA HIS A 13 -10.76 4.02 -4.76
C HIS A 13 -9.77 3.14 -5.51
N LYS A 14 -9.41 3.57 -6.71
CA LYS A 14 -8.33 2.95 -7.50
C LYS A 14 -6.97 3.32 -6.91
N PHE A 15 -5.98 2.48 -7.18
CA PHE A 15 -4.58 2.70 -6.80
C PHE A 15 -4.09 4.11 -7.14
N GLN A 16 -4.39 4.58 -8.36
CA GLN A 16 -3.95 5.88 -8.85
C GLN A 16 -4.40 7.05 -7.95
N LYS A 17 -5.64 7.00 -7.41
CA LYS A 17 -6.15 8.05 -6.51
C LYS A 17 -5.40 8.05 -5.17
N ALA A 18 -5.12 6.86 -4.63
CA ALA A 18 -4.36 6.72 -3.38
C ALA A 18 -2.90 7.21 -3.55
N TYR A 19 -2.29 6.86 -4.68
CA TYR A 19 -0.93 7.29 -5.02
C TYR A 19 -0.85 8.83 -5.18
N GLU A 20 -1.75 9.44 -5.96
CA GLU A 20 -1.78 10.89 -6.15
C GLU A 20 -2.04 11.67 -4.85
N TRP A 21 -2.88 11.13 -3.97
CA TRP A 21 -3.13 11.73 -2.66
C TRP A 21 -1.85 11.74 -1.81
N LEU A 22 -1.07 10.64 -1.83
CA LEU A 22 0.22 10.56 -1.15
C LEU A 22 1.29 11.44 -1.81
N GLU A 23 1.31 11.60 -3.14
CA GLU A 23 2.23 12.53 -3.78
C GLU A 23 2.00 13.98 -3.33
N LYS A 24 0.74 14.36 -3.14
CA LYS A 24 0.38 15.71 -2.68
C LYS A 24 0.59 15.90 -1.18
N SER A 25 0.27 14.89 -0.39
CA SER A 25 0.34 14.95 1.08
C SER A 25 1.75 14.65 1.61
N GLY A 26 2.59 14.01 0.81
CA GLY A 26 3.88 13.49 1.20
C GLY A 26 3.74 12.25 2.09
N ARG A 27 4.59 12.19 3.13
CA ARG A 27 4.58 11.12 4.12
C ARG A 27 3.34 11.25 5.01
N SER A 28 2.45 10.25 4.99
CA SER A 28 1.21 10.27 5.77
C SER A 28 1.23 9.25 6.91
N GLU A 29 1.03 9.71 8.14
CA GLU A 29 0.84 8.87 9.32
C GLU A 29 -0.61 8.36 9.37
N LEU A 30 -0.78 7.05 9.49
CA LEU A 30 -2.07 6.37 9.43
C LEU A 30 -2.14 5.28 10.48
N LYS A 31 -3.37 4.88 10.80
CA LYS A 31 -3.66 3.82 11.76
C LYS A 31 -4.53 2.76 11.12
N THR A 32 -4.14 1.50 11.29
CA THR A 32 -4.95 0.37 10.86
C THR A 32 -6.19 0.24 11.74
N ASN A 33 -7.26 -0.39 11.24
CA ASN A 33 -8.47 -0.62 12.04
C ASN A 33 -8.22 -1.41 13.33
N ARG A 34 -7.11 -2.16 13.41
CA ARG A 34 -6.69 -2.90 14.61
C ARG A 34 -5.77 -2.10 15.54
N GLY A 35 -5.51 -0.84 15.24
CA GLY A 35 -4.76 0.08 16.10
C GLY A 35 -3.26 0.20 15.80
N THR A 36 -2.72 -0.57 14.84
CA THR A 36 -1.30 -0.46 14.46
C THR A 36 -1.05 0.84 13.69
N ASP A 37 -0.14 1.66 14.19
CA ASP A 37 0.38 2.86 13.52
C ASP A 37 1.32 2.48 12.38
N PHE A 38 1.26 3.22 11.28
CA PHE A 38 2.16 3.06 10.14
C PHE A 38 2.25 4.36 9.35
N VAL A 39 3.21 4.41 8.44
CA VAL A 39 3.38 5.50 7.50
C VAL A 39 3.17 4.98 6.09
N ALA A 40 2.41 5.72 5.28
CA ALA A 40 2.29 5.50 3.85
C ALA A 40 3.07 6.57 3.07
N GLN A 41 3.75 6.16 2.01
CA GLN A 41 4.50 7.06 1.14
C GLN A 41 4.44 6.58 -0.31
N ALA A 42 4.20 7.52 -1.24
CA ALA A 42 4.30 7.29 -2.68
C ALA A 42 5.75 7.42 -3.14
N GLU A 43 6.23 6.44 -3.91
CA GLU A 43 7.55 6.47 -4.55
C GLU A 43 7.49 5.82 -5.95
N ILE A 44 8.55 6.03 -6.73
CA ILE A 44 8.82 5.27 -7.96
C ILE A 44 9.87 4.20 -7.67
N THR A 45 9.57 2.97 -8.06
CA THR A 45 10.46 1.83 -7.83
C THR A 45 11.72 1.94 -8.66
N GLN A 46 12.88 1.90 -8.02
CA GLN A 46 14.17 2.13 -8.69
C GLN A 46 14.85 0.86 -9.19
N LYS A 47 14.45 -0.32 -8.70
CA LYS A 47 15.11 -1.61 -9.00
C LYS A 47 14.13 -2.78 -8.94
N GLY A 48 14.45 -3.86 -9.65
CA GLY A 48 13.70 -5.12 -9.68
C GLY A 48 12.63 -5.18 -10.78
N PRO A 49 11.77 -6.21 -10.76
CA PRO A 49 10.78 -6.45 -11.83
C PRO A 49 9.79 -5.30 -12.06
N HIS A 50 9.52 -4.50 -11.04
CA HIS A 50 8.62 -3.34 -11.09
C HIS A 50 9.37 -2.00 -11.27
N THR A 51 10.59 -2.00 -11.83
CA THR A 51 11.37 -0.76 -12.01
C THR A 51 10.61 0.25 -12.87
N GLY A 52 10.55 1.51 -12.42
CA GLY A 52 9.80 2.59 -13.07
C GLY A 52 8.32 2.65 -12.69
N GLU A 53 7.80 1.64 -11.97
CA GLU A 53 6.41 1.62 -11.55
C GLU A 53 6.18 2.38 -10.25
N LYS A 54 4.99 2.98 -10.16
CA LYS A 54 4.46 3.59 -8.94
C LYS A 54 4.28 2.55 -7.85
N VAL A 55 4.73 2.90 -6.64
CA VAL A 55 4.61 2.04 -5.46
C VAL A 55 4.18 2.87 -4.26
N ILE A 56 3.32 2.28 -3.43
CA ILE A 56 3.00 2.79 -2.09
C ILE A 56 3.77 1.93 -1.08
N ARG A 57 4.66 2.55 -0.32
CA ARG A 57 5.44 1.90 0.74
C ARG A 57 4.74 2.10 2.08
N PHE A 58 4.68 1.04 2.88
CA PHE A 58 4.12 1.03 4.22
C PHE A 58 5.25 0.81 5.22
N MET A 59 5.49 1.81 6.05
CA MET A 59 6.61 1.85 6.99
C MET A 59 6.13 1.73 8.43
N GLN A 60 6.86 1.00 9.26
CA GLN A 60 6.69 0.89 10.71
C GLN A 60 8.06 1.02 11.35
N ASP A 61 8.17 1.79 12.44
CA ASP A 61 9.42 2.01 13.18
C ASP A 61 10.61 2.38 12.27
N GLY A 62 10.36 3.21 11.25
CA GLY A 62 11.35 3.66 10.27
C GLY A 62 11.78 2.61 9.24
N LYS A 63 11.23 1.40 9.27
CA LYS A 63 11.53 0.30 8.34
C LYS A 63 10.35 0.04 7.42
N GLU A 64 10.66 -0.36 6.19
CA GLU A 64 9.61 -0.81 5.29
C GLU A 64 9.12 -2.19 5.73
N TYR A 65 7.83 -2.27 6.03
CA TYR A 65 7.18 -3.51 6.41
C TYR A 65 6.50 -4.16 5.20
N ALA A 66 5.91 -3.35 4.33
CA ALA A 66 5.21 -3.81 3.16
C ALA A 66 5.17 -2.75 2.05
N ARG A 67 4.77 -3.17 0.85
CA ARG A 67 4.52 -2.28 -0.29
C ARG A 67 3.39 -2.79 -1.15
N ALA A 68 2.72 -1.89 -1.86
CA ALA A 68 1.71 -2.21 -2.85
C ALA A 68 2.02 -1.50 -4.17
N TYR A 69 2.09 -2.29 -5.25
CA TYR A 69 1.99 -1.82 -6.62
C TYR A 69 0.52 -1.75 -7.04
N GLU A 70 0.26 -1.23 -8.24
CA GLU A 70 -1.10 -1.21 -8.79
C GLU A 70 -1.72 -2.62 -8.86
N CYS A 71 -0.95 -3.63 -9.28
CA CYS A 71 -1.42 -5.02 -9.35
C CYS A 71 -1.73 -5.64 -7.97
N CYS A 72 -1.18 -5.07 -6.89
CA CYS A 72 -1.44 -5.50 -5.52
C CYS A 72 -2.66 -4.80 -4.92
N TRP A 73 -3.10 -3.67 -5.48
CA TRP A 73 -4.19 -2.88 -4.93
C TRP A 73 -5.51 -3.67 -4.99
N GLY A 74 -6.26 -3.67 -3.89
CA GLY A 74 -7.47 -4.49 -3.77
C GLY A 74 -7.20 -5.98 -3.52
N ARG A 75 -5.97 -6.36 -3.13
CA ARG A 75 -5.61 -7.72 -2.71
C ARG A 75 -5.24 -7.78 -1.24
N TYR A 76 -5.35 -8.96 -0.62
CA TYR A 76 -4.88 -9.13 0.75
C TYR A 76 -3.35 -9.27 0.83
N TYR A 77 -2.72 -9.83 -0.20
CA TYR A 77 -1.28 -10.05 -0.27
C TYR A 77 -0.67 -9.39 -1.52
N ASN A 78 0.58 -8.92 -1.42
CA ASN A 78 1.32 -8.34 -2.56
C ASN A 78 2.06 -9.41 -3.39
N CYS A 79 2.83 -8.98 -4.39
CA CYS A 79 3.68 -9.86 -5.21
C CYS A 79 4.61 -10.78 -4.40
N ASN A 80 5.05 -10.33 -3.22
CA ASN A 80 5.99 -11.03 -2.35
C ASN A 80 5.29 -11.83 -1.24
N ARG A 81 3.96 -12.01 -1.32
CA ARG A 81 3.13 -12.72 -0.31
C ARG A 81 3.08 -12.01 1.04
N THR A 82 3.46 -10.73 1.10
CA THR A 82 3.30 -9.91 2.31
C THR A 82 1.86 -9.46 2.43
N ARG A 83 1.28 -9.56 3.64
CA ARG A 83 -0.08 -9.07 3.90
C ARG A 83 -0.13 -7.54 3.84
N ILE A 84 -0.93 -7.00 2.93
CA ILE A 84 -1.05 -5.56 2.70
C ILE A 84 -2.46 -5.01 2.88
N GLY A 85 -3.48 -5.88 2.89
CA GLY A 85 -4.87 -5.44 2.82
C GLY A 85 -5.27 -4.44 3.92
N MET A 86 -4.76 -4.61 5.14
CA MET A 86 -5.02 -3.67 6.24
C MET A 86 -4.49 -2.26 5.97
N TYR A 87 -3.32 -2.14 5.35
CA TYR A 87 -2.74 -0.84 5.01
C TYR A 87 -3.48 -0.19 3.85
N CYS A 88 -3.82 -0.97 2.81
CA CYS A 88 -4.61 -0.51 1.68
C CYS A 88 -6.00 -0.02 2.12
N SER A 89 -6.71 -0.76 2.98
CA SER A 89 -8.02 -0.34 3.50
C SER A 89 -7.95 0.94 4.31
N SER A 90 -6.95 1.09 5.18
CA SER A 90 -6.84 2.29 6.00
C SER A 90 -6.44 3.51 5.18
N LEU A 91 -5.56 3.35 4.19
CA LEU A 91 -5.27 4.42 3.25
C LEU A 91 -6.49 4.78 2.41
N ASP A 92 -7.19 3.81 1.83
CA ASP A 92 -8.41 4.04 1.05
C ASP A 92 -9.50 4.77 1.86
N GLY A 93 -9.61 4.45 3.15
CA GLY A 93 -10.60 5.02 4.06
C GLY A 93 -10.41 6.51 4.36
N VAL A 94 -9.20 7.05 4.21
CA VAL A 94 -8.92 8.48 4.42
C VAL A 94 -9.02 9.30 3.13
N LEU A 95 -9.23 8.65 1.98
CA LEU A 95 -9.47 9.33 0.71
C LEU A 95 -10.94 9.77 0.68
N ASN A 96 -11.18 11.08 0.59
CA ASN A 96 -12.52 11.66 0.39
C ASN A 96 -13.02 11.44 -1.04
#